data_AF-K1QIZ5-F1
#
_entry.id   AF-K1QIZ5-F1
#
_cell.length_a   1.000
_cell.length_b   1.000
_cell.length_c   1.000
_cell.angle_alpha   90.00
_cell.angle_beta   90.00
_cell.angle_gamma   90.00
#
_symmetry.space_group_name_H-M   'P 1'
#
loop_
_entity.id
_entity.type
_entity.pdbx_description
1 polymer ?
#
loop_
_entity_poly.entity_id
_entity_poly.type
_entity_poly.pdbx_seq_one_letter_code
_entity_poly.pdbx_strand_id
1 'polypeptide(L)'
;MDKSQLRLLYKRAIEFCNDRSLHRRIHFLFRNKPHQYFDKIRSQNGGIMTKYMKNDGGDQASPLNRAIQGLFFSAFLKTTPNRRTVVPPCSPFGNQRLHVEASFFLNQSNNLYFADFFCHYTNHRITLVVTKANSYSDKFCSENLIPLKSRGNPFLYYNMWQNGFFTNLAVNIEVFYTENIDIGELLSDKAAYFTFCYSKGYSRKKSFIGQRKNKSCSVCNLNL
;
A
#
# COMPACT_ATOMS: atom_id res chain seq x y z
N MET A 1 0.02 15.99 11.11
CA MET A 1 1.27 15.53 11.74
C MET A 1 2.40 16.37 11.19
N ASP A 2 3.24 16.94 12.05
CA ASP A 2 4.40 17.69 11.57
C ASP A 2 5.54 16.76 11.11
N LYS A 3 6.53 17.31 10.40
CA LYS A 3 7.64 16.53 9.81
C LYS A 3 8.55 15.89 10.88
N SER A 4 8.62 16.44 12.10
CA SER A 4 9.42 15.89 13.20
C SER A 4 8.77 14.64 13.79
N GLN A 5 7.45 14.67 14.00
CA GLN A 5 6.66 13.52 14.41
C GLN A 5 6.74 12.41 13.35
N LEU A 6 6.65 12.76 12.07
CA LEU A 6 6.77 11.79 10.99
C LEU A 6 8.16 11.11 10.97
N ARG A 7 9.24 11.86 11.25
CA ARG A 7 10.60 11.29 11.39
C ARG A 7 10.68 10.30 12.56
N LEU A 8 10.03 10.61 13.68
CA LEU A 8 10.01 9.71 14.83
C LEU A 8 9.22 8.42 14.54
N LEU A 9 8.07 8.53 13.86
CA LEU A 9 7.32 7.35 13.38
C LEU A 9 8.16 6.52 12.40
N TYR A 10 8.85 7.17 11.47
CA TYR A 10 9.72 6.49 10.52
C TYR A 10 10.84 5.71 11.23
N LYS A 11 11.50 6.31 12.22
CA LYS A 11 12.53 5.63 13.03
C LYS A 11 11.97 4.40 13.73
N ARG A 12 10.82 4.51 14.40
CA ARG A 12 10.16 3.37 15.05
C ARG A 12 9.77 2.28 14.05
N ALA A 13 9.29 2.66 12.86
CA ALA A 13 8.93 1.72 11.82
C ALA A 13 10.16 0.93 11.33
N ILE A 14 11.32 1.59 11.16
CA ILE A 14 12.59 0.92 10.82
C ILE A 14 12.98 -0.08 11.91
N GLU A 15 12.98 0.34 13.18
CA GLU A 15 13.33 -0.52 14.31
C GLU A 15 12.41 -1.76 14.38
N PHE A 16 11.11 -1.55 14.17
CA PHE A 16 10.12 -2.63 14.12
C PHE A 16 10.32 -3.60 12.95
N CYS A 17 10.85 -3.11 11.83
CA CYS A 17 11.09 -3.88 10.60
C CYS A 17 12.54 -4.39 10.47
N ASN A 18 13.34 -4.37 11.53
CA ASN A 18 14.78 -4.65 11.44
C ASN A 18 15.14 -6.14 11.22
N ASP A 19 14.20 -7.06 11.50
CA ASP A 19 14.44 -8.50 11.32
C ASP A 19 14.49 -8.86 9.82
N ARG A 20 15.71 -9.14 9.33
CA ARG A 20 15.97 -9.55 7.95
C ARG A 20 15.29 -10.86 7.57
N SER A 21 15.04 -11.75 8.53
CA SER A 21 14.37 -13.03 8.29
C SER A 21 12.89 -12.88 7.92
N LEU A 22 12.30 -11.69 8.11
CA LEU A 22 10.91 -11.38 7.77
C LEU A 22 10.76 -10.79 6.36
N HIS A 23 11.83 -10.64 5.59
CA HIS A 23 11.74 -10.16 4.22
C HIS A 23 11.35 -11.29 3.26
N ARG A 24 10.34 -11.06 2.42
CA ARG A 24 9.88 -12.04 1.43
C ARG A 24 9.81 -11.43 0.05
N ARG A 25 10.21 -12.23 -0.94
CA ARG A 25 10.09 -11.88 -2.35
C ARG A 25 8.62 -11.75 -2.72
N ILE A 26 8.31 -10.74 -3.51
CA ILE A 26 7.00 -10.53 -4.12
C ILE A 26 7.15 -10.24 -5.60
N HIS A 27 6.09 -10.52 -6.35
CA HIS A 27 5.99 -10.18 -7.77
C HIS A 27 4.89 -9.15 -8.02
N PHE A 28 3.85 -9.16 -7.20
CA PHE A 28 2.67 -8.33 -7.39
C PHE A 28 2.27 -7.60 -6.11
N LEU A 29 1.79 -6.38 -6.29
CA LEU A 29 0.96 -5.67 -5.34
C LEU A 29 -0.50 -5.92 -5.73
N PHE A 30 -1.40 -5.97 -4.75
CA PHE A 30 -2.80 -6.30 -5.04
C PHE A 30 -3.81 -5.33 -4.45
N ARG A 31 -4.93 -5.18 -5.15
CA ARG A 31 -6.08 -4.38 -4.74
C ARG A 31 -7.33 -5.25 -4.75
N ASN A 32 -8.02 -5.32 -3.62
CA ASN A 32 -9.28 -6.04 -3.49
C ASN A 32 -10.45 -5.07 -3.57
N LYS A 33 -11.44 -5.37 -4.41
CA LYS A 33 -12.72 -4.65 -4.52
C LYS A 33 -13.84 -5.62 -4.89
N PRO A 34 -15.13 -5.24 -4.76
CA PRO A 34 -16.21 -6.05 -5.29
C PRO A 34 -16.05 -6.20 -6.81
N HIS A 35 -16.32 -7.37 -7.37
CA HIS A 35 -16.15 -7.58 -8.83
C HIS A 35 -16.82 -6.50 -9.70
N GLN A 36 -18.04 -6.07 -9.33
CA GLN A 36 -18.79 -4.99 -9.97
C GLN A 36 -18.00 -3.66 -10.11
N TYR A 37 -17.07 -3.38 -9.18
CA TYR A 37 -16.20 -2.21 -9.27
C TYR A 37 -15.28 -2.29 -10.49
N PHE A 38 -14.67 -3.46 -10.72
CA PHE A 38 -13.79 -3.65 -11.87
C PHE A 38 -14.59 -3.84 -13.17
N ASP A 39 -15.79 -4.43 -13.12
CA ASP A 39 -16.69 -4.51 -14.28
C ASP A 39 -17.07 -3.11 -14.78
N LYS A 40 -17.35 -2.18 -13.86
CA LYS A 40 -17.63 -0.79 -14.20
C LYS A 40 -16.44 -0.12 -14.89
N ILE A 41 -15.22 -0.33 -14.37
CA ILE A 41 -14.00 0.24 -14.97
C ILE A 41 -13.81 -0.26 -16.40
N ARG A 42 -13.99 -1.58 -16.63
CA ARG A 42 -13.86 -2.18 -17.96
C ARG A 42 -14.95 -1.70 -18.93
N SER A 43 -16.21 -1.68 -18.49
CA SER A 43 -17.35 -1.40 -19.37
C SER A 43 -17.65 0.08 -19.58
N GLN A 44 -17.29 0.96 -18.64
CA GLN A 44 -17.69 2.38 -18.66
C GLN A 44 -16.52 3.37 -18.69
N ASN A 45 -15.32 2.95 -18.29
CA ASN A 45 -14.16 3.85 -18.17
C ASN A 45 -13.02 3.47 -19.12
N GLY A 46 -13.30 2.66 -20.15
CA GLY A 46 -12.29 2.23 -21.13
C GLY A 46 -11.13 1.44 -20.51
N GLY A 47 -11.31 0.82 -19.34
CA GLY A 47 -10.24 0.14 -18.61
C GLY A 47 -9.45 1.03 -17.65
N ILE A 48 -9.68 2.35 -17.65
CA ILE A 48 -8.93 3.30 -16.80
C ILE A 48 -9.52 3.33 -15.39
N MET A 49 -8.73 2.88 -14.42
CA MET A 49 -9.00 3.03 -13.00
C MET A 49 -8.55 4.42 -12.52
N THR A 50 -9.51 5.31 -12.30
CA THR A 50 -9.26 6.69 -11.88
C THR A 50 -8.89 6.79 -10.40
N LYS A 51 -7.85 7.56 -10.11
CA LYS A 51 -7.46 7.93 -8.74
C LYS A 51 -8.54 8.75 -8.03
N TYR A 52 -8.58 8.68 -6.70
CA TYR A 52 -9.56 9.41 -5.90
C TYR A 52 -8.90 10.03 -4.66
N MET A 53 -9.54 11.06 -4.10
CA MET A 53 -9.09 11.69 -2.87
C MET A 53 -9.05 10.66 -1.74
N LYS A 54 -7.93 10.58 -1.02
CA LYS A 54 -7.84 9.72 0.16
C LYS A 54 -8.92 10.11 1.17
N ASN A 55 -9.71 9.12 1.61
CA ASN A 55 -10.70 9.31 2.68
C ASN A 55 -10.02 9.37 4.07
N ASP A 56 -10.79 9.77 5.07
CA ASP A 56 -10.33 9.90 6.47
C ASP A 56 -10.16 8.51 7.15
N GLY A 57 -9.78 7.46 6.44
CA GLY A 57 -9.40 6.16 7.00
C GLY A 57 -7.91 6.10 7.38
N GLY A 58 -7.55 5.30 8.38
CA GLY A 58 -6.17 5.19 8.89
C GLY A 58 -5.87 6.21 9.99
N ASP A 59 -4.66 6.76 10.00
CA ASP A 59 -4.34 7.90 10.86
C ASP A 59 -5.01 9.18 10.34
N GLN A 60 -5.76 9.83 11.22
CA GLN A 60 -6.41 11.11 10.92
C GLN A 60 -5.41 12.23 10.77
N ALA A 61 -4.25 12.11 11.44
CA ALA A 61 -3.17 13.08 11.38
C ALA A 61 -2.27 12.92 10.15
N SER A 62 -2.54 11.92 9.28
CA SER A 62 -1.76 11.67 8.08
C SER A 62 -1.79 12.89 7.14
N PRO A 63 -0.63 13.41 6.72
CA PRO A 63 -0.54 14.54 5.77
C PRO A 63 -1.23 14.29 4.43
N LEU A 64 -1.55 13.03 4.12
CA LEU A 64 -2.19 12.64 2.86
C LEU A 64 -3.68 12.96 2.82
N ASN A 65 -4.33 13.09 3.98
CA ASN A 65 -5.78 13.25 4.06
C ASN A 65 -6.18 14.54 3.34
N ARG A 66 -7.01 14.41 2.30
CA ARG A 66 -7.54 15.51 1.48
C ARG A 66 -6.47 16.35 0.73
N ALA A 67 -5.23 15.91 0.66
CA ALA A 67 -4.14 16.66 0.00
C ALA A 67 -3.81 16.14 -1.41
N ILE A 68 -3.85 14.82 -1.62
CA ILE A 68 -3.53 14.18 -2.91
C ILE A 68 -4.49 13.03 -3.24
N GLN A 69 -4.58 12.71 -4.53
CA GLN A 69 -5.39 11.60 -5.04
C GLN A 69 -4.52 10.36 -5.28
N GLY A 70 -5.13 9.18 -5.17
CA GLY A 70 -4.44 7.94 -5.46
C GLY A 70 -5.29 6.69 -5.31
N LEU A 71 -4.63 5.55 -5.41
CA LEU A 71 -5.19 4.20 -5.41
C LEU A 71 -4.40 3.34 -4.42
N PHE A 72 -5.10 2.74 -3.47
CA PHE A 72 -4.49 1.81 -2.52
C PHE A 72 -4.32 0.41 -3.11
N PHE A 73 -3.10 -0.11 -2.93
CA PHE A 73 -2.68 -1.49 -3.13
C PHE A 73 -2.04 -2.02 -1.84
N SER A 74 -1.92 -3.34 -1.74
CA SER A 74 -1.32 -4.00 -0.59
C SER A 74 -0.20 -4.93 -1.01
N ALA A 75 0.87 -4.93 -0.23
CA ALA A 75 1.95 -5.93 -0.29
C ALA A 75 1.84 -6.95 0.85
N PHE A 76 0.67 -7.04 1.49
CA PHE A 76 0.48 -7.87 2.68
C PHE A 76 0.42 -9.35 2.33
N LEU A 77 1.23 -10.13 3.03
CA LEU A 77 1.21 -11.58 2.98
C LEU A 77 0.98 -12.14 4.37
N LYS A 78 0.26 -13.26 4.44
CA LYS A 78 0.01 -13.99 5.67
C LYS A 78 0.92 -15.21 5.71
N THR A 79 1.58 -15.43 6.85
CA THR A 79 2.23 -16.70 7.14
C THR A 79 1.19 -17.69 7.67
N THR A 80 1.09 -18.85 7.05
CA THR A 80 0.21 -19.95 7.46
C THR A 80 0.86 -20.80 8.57
N PRO A 81 0.09 -21.66 9.27
CA PRO A 81 0.65 -22.55 10.30
C PRO A 81 1.78 -23.46 9.78
N ASN A 82 1.71 -23.88 8.51
CA ASN A 82 2.78 -24.65 7.85
C ASN A 82 3.93 -23.78 7.30
N ARG A 83 4.10 -22.56 7.84
CA ARG A 83 5.18 -21.60 7.52
C ARG A 83 5.26 -21.19 6.05
N ARG A 84 4.18 -21.35 5.27
CA ARG A 84 4.10 -20.80 3.91
C ARG A 84 3.61 -19.35 3.96
N THR A 85 4.17 -18.53 3.09
CA THR A 85 3.73 -17.14 2.94
C THR A 85 2.77 -17.06 1.76
N VAL A 86 1.54 -16.61 2.00
CA VAL A 86 0.47 -16.57 0.99
C VAL A 86 -0.25 -15.24 1.00
N VAL A 87 -0.82 -14.85 -0.14
CA VAL A 87 -1.80 -13.75 -0.17
C VAL A 87 -3.04 -14.19 0.64
N PRO A 88 -3.62 -13.34 1.51
CA PRO A 88 -4.76 -13.73 2.33
C PRO A 88 -5.92 -14.29 1.50
N PRO A 89 -6.53 -15.43 1.89
CA PRO A 89 -7.64 -16.03 1.14
C PRO A 89 -8.94 -15.22 1.28
N CYS A 90 -9.02 -14.35 2.29
CA CYS A 90 -10.18 -13.52 2.55
C CYS A 90 -9.82 -12.03 2.43
N SER A 91 -10.79 -11.23 2.01
CA SER A 91 -10.67 -9.77 1.89
C SER A 91 -11.89 -9.07 2.49
N PRO A 92 -11.69 -8.03 3.30
CA PRO A 92 -12.79 -7.19 3.77
C PRO A 92 -13.21 -6.13 2.75
N PHE A 93 -12.53 -6.03 1.59
CA PHE A 93 -12.76 -4.97 0.62
C PHE A 93 -13.55 -5.45 -0.61
N GLY A 94 -13.79 -6.75 -0.74
CA GLY A 94 -14.55 -7.35 -1.84
C GLY A 94 -13.95 -8.65 -2.33
N ASN A 95 -14.64 -9.30 -3.26
CA ASN A 95 -14.39 -10.67 -3.69
C ASN A 95 -13.46 -10.82 -4.90
N GLN A 96 -13.07 -9.73 -5.57
CA GLN A 96 -12.15 -9.76 -6.69
C GLN A 96 -10.86 -9.03 -6.35
N ARG A 97 -9.74 -9.58 -6.81
CA ARG A 97 -8.40 -9.08 -6.58
C ARG A 97 -7.70 -8.82 -7.90
N LEU A 98 -7.32 -7.58 -8.12
CA LEU A 98 -6.38 -7.18 -9.16
C LEU A 98 -4.97 -7.32 -8.60
N HIS A 99 -4.11 -8.06 -9.29
CA HIS A 99 -2.66 -8.12 -9.05
C HIS A 99 -1.97 -7.32 -10.14
N VAL A 100 -1.07 -6.42 -9.76
CA VAL A 100 -0.26 -5.60 -10.67
C VAL A 100 1.19 -5.79 -10.30
N GLU A 101 2.07 -5.97 -11.29
CA GLU A 101 3.48 -6.20 -11.05
C GLU A 101 4.11 -5.13 -10.15
N ALA A 102 4.99 -5.54 -9.25
CA ALA A 102 5.67 -4.61 -8.34
C ALA A 102 6.57 -3.62 -9.11
N SER A 103 7.10 -4.02 -10.27
CA SER A 103 7.88 -3.19 -11.20
C SER A 103 7.10 -1.97 -11.72
N PHE A 104 5.78 -2.09 -11.88
CA PHE A 104 4.92 -0.96 -12.27
C PHE A 104 4.96 0.18 -11.25
N PHE A 105 5.09 -0.16 -9.96
CA PHE A 105 5.16 0.83 -8.87
C PHE A 105 6.59 1.25 -8.58
N LEU A 106 7.51 0.29 -8.54
CA LEU A 106 8.90 0.49 -8.14
C LEU A 106 9.82 0.47 -9.37
N ASN A 107 9.86 1.59 -10.08
CA ASN A 107 10.72 1.81 -11.23
C ASN A 107 11.36 3.20 -11.17
N GLN A 108 12.19 3.52 -12.17
CA GLN A 108 12.95 4.77 -12.23
C GLN A 108 12.09 6.01 -12.49
N SER A 109 10.88 5.82 -13.02
CA SER A 109 9.94 6.92 -13.30
C SER A 109 9.10 7.31 -12.08
N ASN A 110 9.25 6.58 -10.97
CA ASN A 110 8.47 6.80 -9.76
C ASN A 110 9.37 7.08 -8.54
N ASN A 111 8.86 7.89 -7.62
CA ASN A 111 9.46 8.11 -6.30
C ASN A 111 8.65 7.39 -5.22
N LEU A 112 9.32 7.03 -4.12
CA LEU A 112 8.75 6.30 -3.00
C LEU A 112 8.92 7.11 -1.70
N TYR A 113 7.85 7.22 -0.92
CA TYR A 113 7.84 7.97 0.34
C TYR A 113 7.22 7.17 1.46
N PHE A 114 7.77 7.27 2.67
CA PHE A 114 7.12 6.83 3.89
C PHE A 114 6.16 7.92 4.36
N ALA A 115 4.90 7.53 4.60
CA ALA A 115 3.85 8.46 5.01
C ALA A 115 3.31 8.20 6.41
N ASP A 116 3.31 6.95 6.87
CA ASP A 116 2.68 6.62 8.16
C ASP A 116 3.08 5.24 8.69
N PHE A 117 2.98 5.07 10.01
CA PHE A 117 3.08 3.80 10.72
C PHE A 117 2.03 3.75 11.83
N PHE A 118 1.01 2.90 11.68
CA PHE A 118 -0.14 2.84 12.58
C PHE A 118 -0.72 1.42 12.68
N CYS A 119 -1.70 1.19 13.55
CA CYS A 119 -2.49 -0.03 13.55
C CYS A 119 -3.97 0.29 13.83
N HIS A 120 -4.86 -0.64 13.50
CA HIS A 120 -6.27 -0.54 13.91
C HIS A 120 -6.56 -1.32 15.20
N TYR A 121 -5.78 -2.37 15.44
CA TYR A 121 -5.85 -3.22 16.62
C TYR A 121 -4.43 -3.65 17.00
N THR A 122 -3.96 -4.78 16.45
CA THR A 122 -2.63 -5.36 16.71
C THR A 122 -1.78 -5.50 15.46
N ASN A 123 -2.38 -5.57 14.27
CA ASN A 123 -1.65 -5.65 13.00
C ASN A 123 -1.21 -4.24 12.57
N HIS A 124 0.09 -3.99 12.68
CA HIS A 124 0.71 -2.74 12.28
C HIS A 124 0.76 -2.60 10.76
N ARG A 125 0.67 -1.36 10.30
CA ARG A 125 0.59 -0.95 8.91
C ARG A 125 1.60 0.13 8.64
N ILE A 126 2.23 0.05 7.49
CA ILE A 126 3.03 1.14 6.94
C ILE A 126 2.32 1.63 5.68
N THR A 127 2.08 2.94 5.61
CA THR A 127 1.64 3.57 4.36
C THR A 127 2.85 4.11 3.63
N LEU A 128 3.03 3.62 2.40
CA LEU A 128 3.99 4.14 1.45
C LEU A 128 3.24 4.87 0.34
N VAL A 129 3.80 5.98 -0.14
CA VAL A 129 3.26 6.71 -1.29
C VAL A 129 4.18 6.54 -2.46
N VAL A 130 3.61 6.19 -3.61
CA VAL A 130 4.32 6.10 -4.89
C VAL A 130 3.79 7.20 -5.80
N THR A 131 4.70 8.03 -6.29
CA THR A 131 4.39 9.16 -7.17
C THR A 131 5.12 9.01 -8.48
N LYS A 132 4.51 9.46 -9.58
CA LYS A 132 5.24 9.72 -10.81
C LYS A 132 6.22 10.85 -10.55
N ALA A 133 7.49 10.67 -10.89
CA ALA A 133 8.53 11.68 -10.68
C ALA A 133 8.12 13.02 -11.32
N ASN A 134 8.37 14.12 -10.59
CA ASN A 134 8.04 15.49 -10.98
C ASN A 134 6.54 15.80 -11.10
N SER A 135 5.64 14.90 -10.67
CA SER A 135 4.21 15.22 -10.61
C SER A 135 3.88 16.18 -9.46
N TYR A 136 2.66 16.74 -9.48
CA TYR A 136 2.18 17.53 -8.35
C TYR A 136 2.25 16.76 -7.02
N SER A 137 1.81 15.49 -7.04
CA SER A 137 1.85 14.64 -5.85
C SER A 137 3.28 14.35 -5.41
N ASP A 138 4.23 14.23 -6.35
CA ASP A 138 5.65 14.08 -6.03
C ASP A 138 6.22 15.29 -5.30
N LYS A 139 5.96 16.50 -5.82
CA LYS A 139 6.38 17.74 -5.17
C LYS A 139 5.82 17.84 -3.76
N PHE A 140 4.50 17.64 -3.60
CA PHE A 140 3.85 17.61 -2.30
C PHE A 140 4.49 16.58 -1.35
N CYS A 141 4.73 15.37 -1.82
CA CYS A 141 5.33 14.31 -1.01
C CYS A 141 6.77 14.62 -0.61
N SER A 142 7.58 15.22 -1.49
CA SER A 142 8.96 15.59 -1.18
C SER A 142 9.05 16.65 -0.07
N GLU A 143 8.09 17.57 -0.02
CA GLU A 143 8.01 18.64 0.97
C GLU A 143 7.50 18.10 2.31
N ASN A 144 6.54 17.17 2.29
CA ASN A 144 5.77 16.79 3.48
C ASN A 144 6.08 15.41 4.05
N LEU A 145 6.69 14.50 3.27
CA LEU A 145 6.93 13.10 3.66
C LEU A 145 8.42 12.76 3.78
N ILE A 146 8.73 11.51 4.13
CA ILE A 146 10.11 11.01 4.18
C ILE A 146 10.42 10.25 2.89
N PRO A 147 11.36 10.73 2.04
CA PRO A 147 11.76 10.01 0.85
C PRO A 147 12.45 8.70 1.22
N LEU A 148 12.11 7.63 0.48
CA LEU A 148 12.72 6.32 0.60
C LEU A 148 13.52 6.01 -0.65
N LYS A 149 14.67 5.39 -0.45
CA LYS A 149 15.40 4.77 -1.56
C LYS A 149 14.60 3.57 -2.06
N SER A 150 14.41 3.45 -3.37
CA SER A 150 13.79 2.29 -4.01
C SER A 150 14.58 0.98 -3.77
N ARG A 151 15.85 1.12 -3.36
CA ARG A 151 16.75 0.04 -2.97
C ARG A 151 17.06 0.10 -1.48
N GLY A 152 17.00 -1.05 -0.81
CA GLY A 152 17.53 -1.23 0.54
C GLY A 152 16.73 -0.60 1.70
N ASN A 153 15.56 0.02 1.45
CA ASN A 153 14.68 0.41 2.55
C ASN A 153 14.06 -0.86 3.22
N PRO A 154 13.74 -0.84 4.52
CA PRO A 154 13.34 -2.05 5.25
C PRO A 154 11.90 -2.48 5.01
N PHE A 155 11.12 -1.76 4.20
CA PHE A 155 9.68 -2.00 4.03
C PHE A 155 9.39 -2.71 2.71
N LEU A 156 9.57 -2.00 1.60
CA LEU A 156 9.25 -2.46 0.25
C LEU A 156 10.31 -1.92 -0.71
N TYR A 157 11.11 -2.81 -1.28
CA TYR A 157 12.28 -2.42 -2.08
C TYR A 157 12.62 -3.44 -3.16
N TYR A 158 13.43 -3.00 -4.10
CA TYR A 158 14.09 -3.88 -5.06
C TYR A 158 15.47 -4.31 -4.54
N ASN A 159 15.74 -5.61 -4.56
CA ASN A 159 17.02 -6.23 -4.24
C ASN A 159 17.76 -6.57 -5.55
N MET A 160 18.87 -5.88 -5.81
CA MET A 160 19.68 -6.09 -7.01
C MET A 160 20.31 -7.50 -7.06
N TRP A 161 20.85 -7.98 -5.94
CA TRP A 161 21.57 -9.25 -5.88
C TRP A 161 20.65 -10.45 -6.13
N GLN A 162 19.39 -10.34 -5.74
CA GLN A 162 18.39 -11.39 -5.93
C GLN A 162 17.45 -11.10 -7.12
N ASN A 163 17.69 -10.02 -7.86
CA ASN A 163 16.88 -9.55 -8.99
C ASN A 163 15.37 -9.64 -8.69
N GLY A 164 14.89 -8.96 -7.63
CA GLY A 164 13.49 -9.09 -7.22
C GLY A 164 13.04 -8.07 -6.19
N PHE A 165 11.72 -7.94 -6.07
CA PHE A 165 11.08 -7.05 -5.09
C PHE A 165 10.81 -7.79 -3.79
N PHE A 166 10.95 -7.10 -2.66
CA PHE A 166 10.80 -7.66 -1.33
C PHE A 166 9.90 -6.80 -0.47
N THR A 167 9.05 -7.45 0.32
CA THR A 167 8.20 -6.86 1.37
C THR A 167 8.62 -7.35 2.74
N ASN A 168 8.28 -6.62 3.81
CA ASN A 168 8.52 -7.04 5.19
C ASN A 168 7.24 -7.62 5.81
N LEU A 169 7.31 -8.86 6.30
CA LEU A 169 6.19 -9.57 6.91
C LEU A 169 5.80 -9.09 8.31
N ALA A 170 6.63 -8.29 8.98
CA ALA A 170 6.29 -7.74 10.30
C ALA A 170 5.07 -6.80 10.24
N VAL A 171 4.82 -6.20 9.07
CA VAL A 171 3.81 -5.15 8.87
C VAL A 171 2.96 -5.41 7.64
N ASN A 172 1.77 -4.83 7.66
CA ASN A 172 0.91 -4.73 6.49
C ASN A 172 1.30 -3.48 5.69
N ILE A 173 2.01 -3.67 4.58
CA ILE A 173 2.36 -2.55 3.70
C ILE A 173 1.16 -2.18 2.81
N GLU A 174 0.75 -0.93 2.90
CA GLU A 174 -0.24 -0.28 2.05
C GLU A 174 0.48 0.73 1.15
N VAL A 175 0.35 0.54 -0.17
CA VAL A 175 0.94 1.42 -1.18
C VAL A 175 -0.16 2.31 -1.75
N PHE A 176 0.01 3.62 -1.63
CA PHE A 176 -0.86 4.63 -2.22
C PHE A 176 -0.21 5.17 -3.50
N TYR A 177 -0.67 4.68 -4.65
CA TYR A 177 -0.18 5.09 -5.96
C TYR A 177 -0.97 6.29 -6.47
N THR A 178 -0.30 7.35 -6.90
CA THR A 178 -0.94 8.66 -7.11
C THR A 178 -1.32 8.97 -8.56
N GLU A 179 -1.25 7.99 -9.45
CA GLU A 179 -1.71 8.11 -10.84
C GLU A 179 -2.91 7.22 -11.15
N ASN A 180 -3.58 7.54 -12.27
CA ASN A 180 -4.55 6.64 -12.87
C ASN A 180 -3.83 5.38 -13.36
N ILE A 181 -4.56 4.27 -13.44
CA ILE A 181 -4.01 3.01 -13.94
C ILE A 181 -4.88 2.54 -15.10
N ASP A 182 -4.30 2.35 -16.26
CA ASP A 182 -4.95 1.63 -17.35
C ASP A 182 -4.86 0.13 -17.08
N ILE A 183 -5.97 -0.46 -16.61
CA ILE A 183 -6.02 -1.90 -16.35
C ILE A 183 -6.06 -2.67 -17.67
N GLY A 184 -6.65 -2.11 -18.73
CA GLY A 184 -6.75 -2.76 -20.03
C GLY A 184 -5.39 -2.99 -20.67
N GLU A 185 -4.55 -1.95 -20.65
CA GLU A 185 -3.15 -2.01 -21.10
C GLU A 185 -2.36 -3.03 -20.26
N LEU A 186 -2.41 -2.93 -18.92
CA LEU A 186 -1.67 -3.85 -18.05
C LEU A 186 -2.07 -5.32 -18.20
N LEU A 187 -3.34 -5.61 -18.47
CA LEU A 187 -3.79 -6.97 -18.77
C LEU A 187 -3.25 -7.45 -20.13
N SER A 188 -3.24 -6.57 -21.13
CA SER A 188 -2.73 -6.88 -22.48
C SER A 188 -1.22 -7.18 -22.45
N ASP A 189 -0.48 -6.41 -21.65
CA ASP A 189 0.96 -6.56 -21.45
C ASP A 189 1.33 -7.71 -20.48
N LYS A 190 0.32 -8.39 -19.92
CA LYS A 190 0.50 -9.44 -18.88
C LYS A 190 1.19 -8.93 -17.61
N ALA A 191 1.22 -7.61 -17.39
CA ALA A 191 1.71 -6.96 -16.18
C ALA A 191 0.66 -6.91 -15.05
N ALA A 192 -0.56 -7.37 -15.33
CA ALA A 192 -1.61 -7.54 -14.33
C ALA A 192 -2.48 -8.77 -14.60
N TYR A 193 -3.15 -9.27 -13.55
CA TYR A 193 -4.15 -10.32 -13.67
C TYR A 193 -5.17 -10.27 -12.53
N PHE A 194 -6.30 -10.95 -12.71
CA PHE A 194 -7.35 -11.05 -11.72
C PHE A 194 -7.40 -12.42 -11.04
N THR A 195 -7.76 -12.43 -9.76
CA THR A 195 -8.15 -13.64 -9.01
C THR A 195 -9.37 -13.35 -8.16
N PHE A 196 -10.05 -14.39 -7.67
CA PHE A 196 -11.11 -14.27 -6.69
C PHE A 196 -10.62 -14.62 -5.28
N CYS A 197 -11.29 -14.05 -4.27
CA CYS A 197 -11.07 -14.35 -2.87
C CYS A 197 -12.38 -14.27 -2.09
N TYR A 198 -12.43 -14.89 -0.91
CA TYR A 198 -13.62 -14.84 -0.07
C TYR A 198 -13.83 -13.43 0.51
N SER A 199 -15.03 -12.87 0.38
CA SER A 199 -15.35 -11.59 1.04
C SER A 199 -15.64 -11.83 2.53
N LYS A 200 -15.06 -11.02 3.41
CA LYS A 200 -15.30 -11.09 4.87
C LYS A 200 -15.72 -9.74 5.46
N GLY A 201 -16.94 -9.66 5.98
CA GLY A 201 -17.49 -8.44 6.59
C GLY A 201 -18.10 -7.47 5.57
N TYR A 202 -18.55 -6.30 6.05
CA TYR A 202 -19.23 -5.29 5.24
C TYR A 202 -18.25 -4.43 4.41
N SER A 203 -18.01 -4.85 3.18
CA SER A 203 -17.03 -4.24 2.25
C SER A 203 -17.32 -2.79 1.89
N ARG A 204 -18.61 -2.40 1.77
CA ARG A 204 -19.02 -1.02 1.53
C ARG A 204 -18.61 -0.11 2.70
N LYS A 205 -18.99 -0.44 3.93
CA LYS A 205 -18.71 0.40 5.11
C LYS A 205 -17.20 0.66 5.30
N LYS A 206 -16.37 -0.38 5.16
CA LYS A 206 -14.91 -0.26 5.31
C LYS A 206 -14.23 0.49 4.18
N SER A 207 -14.76 0.39 2.95
CA SER A 207 -14.21 1.12 1.80
C SER A 207 -14.55 2.60 1.82
N PHE A 208 -15.72 2.98 2.35
CA PHE A 208 -16.18 4.38 2.37
C PHE A 208 -15.79 5.14 3.64
N ILE A 209 -16.06 4.59 4.82
CA ILE A 209 -15.82 5.28 6.10
C ILE A 209 -14.35 5.18 6.54
N GLY A 210 -13.66 4.13 6.09
CA GLY A 210 -12.33 3.80 6.60
C GLY A 210 -12.38 3.30 8.04
N GLN A 211 -11.30 2.65 8.48
CA GLN A 211 -11.15 2.25 9.88
C GLN A 211 -10.19 3.21 10.58
N ARG A 212 -10.48 3.60 11.83
CA ARG A 212 -9.64 4.53 12.59
C ARG A 212 -8.45 3.82 13.24
N LYS A 213 -7.37 4.57 13.46
CA LYS A 213 -6.17 4.17 14.23
C LYS A 213 -6.52 3.78 15.67
N ASN A 214 -5.82 2.78 16.21
CA ASN A 214 -5.85 2.39 17.61
C ASN A 214 -5.10 3.44 18.44
N LYS A 215 -5.81 4.16 19.32
CA LYS A 215 -5.21 5.22 20.15
C LYS A 215 -4.37 4.70 21.32
N SER A 216 -4.46 3.41 21.66
CA SER A 216 -3.81 2.83 22.83
C SER A 216 -2.57 1.97 22.50
N CYS A 217 -2.12 1.95 21.24
CA CYS A 217 -0.99 1.12 20.83
C CYS A 217 0.35 1.74 21.24
N SER A 218 1.11 1.06 22.10
CA SER A 218 2.45 1.51 22.55
C SER A 218 3.54 1.42 21.48
N VAL A 219 3.32 0.64 20.41
CA VAL A 219 4.31 0.43 19.35
C VAL A 219 4.26 1.57 18.33
N CYS A 220 3.09 1.77 17.68
CA CYS A 220 2.96 2.72 16.58
C CYS A 220 2.49 4.11 16.99
N ASN A 221 2.01 4.33 18.22
CA ASN A 221 1.65 5.68 18.65
C ASN A 221 2.84 6.38 19.28
N LEU A 222 3.08 7.62 18.86
CA LEU A 222 3.98 8.51 19.57
C LEU A 222 3.30 8.91 20.87
N ASN A 223 3.81 8.40 22.00
CA ASN A 223 3.49 8.93 23.31
C ASN A 223 4.35 10.19 23.45
N LEU A 224 3.77 11.34 23.11
CA LEU A 224 4.35 12.65 23.35
C LEU A 224 3.86 13.18 24.69
#